data_AF-A0A932TYB0-F1
#
_entry.id   AF-A0A932TYB0-F1
#
_cell.length_a   1.000
_cell.length_b   1.000
_cell.length_c   1.000
_cell.angle_alpha   90.00
_cell.angle_beta   90.00
_cell.angle_gamma   90.00
#
_symmetry.space_group_name_H-M   'P 1'
#
loop_
_entity.id
_entity.type
_entity.pdbx_description
1 polymer ?
#
loop_
_entity_poly.entity_id
_entity_poly.type
_entity_poly.pdbx_seq_one_letter_code
_entity_poly.pdbx_strand_id
1 'polypeptide(L)' 'MSERKPPAAKAGIYRTGYFVAIVLAVVTVVEFYIALTFNNFAIMILLGLVKAYFVVNYFMHIKSLWSEEESH' A
#
# COMPACT_ATOMS: atom_id res chain seq x y z
N MET A 1 40.35 20.00 -1.32
CA MET A 1 39.20 20.24 -0.42
C MET A 1 37.98 19.70 -1.17
N SER A 2 37.50 18.50 -0.83
CA SER A 2 36.43 17.80 -1.57
C SER A 2 35.07 18.28 -1.08
N GLU A 3 34.28 18.89 -1.95
CA GLU A 3 32.93 19.37 -1.64
C GLU A 3 32.01 18.17 -1.38
N ARG A 4 31.58 18.00 -0.12
CA ARG A 4 30.57 16.99 0.24
C ARG A 4 29.19 17.56 -0.09
N LYS A 5 28.62 17.10 -1.21
CA LYS A 5 27.20 17.33 -1.56
C LYS A 5 26.30 16.77 -0.45
N PRO A 6 25.40 17.56 0.15
CA PRO A 6 24.54 17.08 1.22
C PRO A 6 23.56 16.02 0.69
N PRO A 7 23.23 14.98 1.49
CA PRO A 7 22.35 13.92 1.06
C PRO A 7 20.96 14.49 0.75
N ALA A 8 20.45 14.21 -0.45
CA ALA A 8 19.09 14.58 -0.86
C ALA A 8 18.07 13.97 0.14
N ALA A 9 17.17 14.81 0.65
CA ALA A 9 16.23 14.45 1.69
C ALA A 9 15.29 13.30 1.25
N LYS A 10 15.44 12.12 1.87
CA LYS A 10 14.61 10.92 1.65
C LYS A 10 13.16 11.04 2.18
N ALA A 11 12.59 12.25 2.23
CA ALA A 11 11.28 12.50 2.83
C ALA A 11 10.09 12.13 1.92
N GLY A 12 10.33 11.95 0.62
CA GLY A 12 9.26 11.68 -0.36
C GLY A 12 8.63 10.29 -0.28
N ILE A 13 9.39 9.28 0.15
CA ILE A 13 8.99 7.86 0.04
C ILE A 13 7.98 7.47 1.15
N TYR A 14 8.11 8.02 2.35
CA TYR A 14 7.25 7.67 3.49
C TYR A 14 5.80 8.18 3.37
N ARG A 15 5.56 9.21 2.56
CA ARG A 15 4.22 9.83 2.40
C ARG A 15 3.23 8.92 1.68
N THR A 16 3.69 8.18 0.68
CA THR A 16 2.83 7.30 -0.12
C THR A 16 2.30 6.13 0.71
N GLY A 17 3.16 5.47 1.49
CA GLY A 17 2.73 4.35 2.35
C GLY A 17 1.70 4.77 3.40
N TYR A 18 1.88 5.93 4.03
CA TYR A 18 0.93 6.45 5.02
C TYR A 18 -0.44 6.77 4.41
N PHE A 19 -0.47 7.38 3.21
CA PHE A 19 -1.72 7.66 2.50
C PHE A 19 -2.49 6.37 2.18
N VAL A 20 -1.81 5.35 1.66
CA VAL A 20 -2.46 4.06 1.35
C VAL A 20 -2.91 3.34 2.62
N ALA A 21 -2.18 3.47 3.73
CA ALA A 21 -2.62 2.92 5.03
C ALA A 21 -3.98 3.53 5.46
N ILE A 22 -4.14 4.84 5.31
CA ILE A 22 -5.41 5.52 5.60
C ILE A 22 -6.52 5.01 4.68
N VAL A 23 -6.27 4.90 3.37
CA VAL A 23 -7.25 4.36 2.43
C VAL A 23 -7.70 2.94 2.83
N LEU A 24 -6.75 2.07 3.16
CA LEU A 24 -7.05 0.71 3.66
C LEU A 24 -7.87 0.73 4.95
N ALA A 25 -7.57 1.64 5.88
CA ALA A 25 -8.33 1.80 7.10
C ALA A 25 -9.79 2.21 6.82
N VAL A 26 -10.01 3.16 5.91
CA VAL A 26 -11.38 3.56 5.52
C VAL A 26 -12.13 2.39 4.86
N VAL A 27 -11.48 1.66 3.94
CA VAL A 27 -12.09 0.47 3.31
C VAL A 27 -12.48 -0.59 4.35
N THR A 28 -11.66 -0.77 5.38
CA THR A 28 -11.93 -1.72 6.48
C THR A 28 -13.14 -1.30 7.31
N VAL A 29 -13.30 0.00 7.58
CA VAL A 29 -14.48 0.52 8.29
C VAL A 29 -15.74 0.29 7.46
N VAL A 30 -15.70 0.59 6.16
CA VAL A 30 -16.84 0.36 5.25
C VAL A 30 -17.21 -1.12 5.19
N GLU A 31 -16.22 -2.00 5.06
CA GLU A 31 -16.44 -3.45 5.09
C GLU A 31 -17.10 -3.90 6.39
N PHE A 32 -16.66 -3.40 7.54
CA PHE A 32 -17.25 -3.74 8.83
C PHE A 32 -18.75 -3.40 8.87
N TYR A 33 -19.15 -2.22 8.37
CA TYR A 33 -20.57 -1.85 8.27
C TYR A 33 -21.35 -2.76 7.32
N ILE A 34 -20.77 -3.12 6.17
CA ILE A 34 -21.39 -4.04 5.21
C ILE A 34 -21.55 -5.43 5.83
N ALA A 35 -20.56 -5.91 6.58
CA ALA A 35 -20.60 -7.19 7.28
C ALA A 35 -21.76 -7.27 8.27
N LEU A 36 -21.96 -6.20 9.05
CA LEU A 36 -23.06 -6.10 10.01
C LEU A 36 -24.43 -6.06 9.34
N THR A 37 -24.55 -5.44 8.16
CA THR A 37 -25.86 -5.20 7.51
C THR A 37 -26.28 -6.36 6.61
N PHE A 38 -25.37 -6.88 5.78
CA PHE A 38 -25.70 -7.85 4.73
C PHE A 38 -25.25 -9.28 5.05
N ASN A 39 -24.24 -9.45 5.93
CA ASN A 39 -23.64 -10.73 6.31
C ASN A 39 -23.45 -11.71 5.13
N ASN A 40 -22.97 -11.20 4.00
CA ASN A 40 -22.78 -11.99 2.79
C ASN A 40 -21.29 -12.32 2.61
N PHE A 41 -20.98 -13.61 2.70
CA PHE A 41 -19.62 -14.13 2.57
C PHE A 41 -18.94 -13.76 1.25
N ALA A 42 -19.67 -13.76 0.14
CA ALA A 42 -19.11 -13.42 -1.18
C ALA A 42 -18.62 -11.97 -1.25
N ILE A 43 -19.36 -11.04 -0.62
CA ILE A 43 -19.00 -9.62 -0.58
C ILE A 43 -17.76 -9.40 0.29
N MET A 44 -17.64 -10.12 1.41
CA MET A 44 -16.46 -10.08 2.28
C MET A 44 -15.19 -10.57 1.58
N ILE A 45 -15.29 -11.68 0.83
CA ILE A 45 -14.17 -12.18 0.02
C ILE A 45 -13.72 -11.14 -1.02
N LEU A 46 -14.66 -10.52 -1.74
CA LEU A 46 -14.34 -9.49 -2.72
C LEU A 46 -13.64 -8.28 -2.08
N LEU A 47 -14.13 -7.79 -0.94
CA LEU A 47 -13.49 -6.69 -0.20
C LEU A 47 -12.11 -7.08 0.34
N GLY A 48 -11.94 -8.33 0.78
CA GLY A 48 -10.66 -8.91 1.15
C GLY A 48 -9.65 -8.90 -0.02
N LEU A 49 -10.08 -9.30 -1.21
CA LEU A 49 -9.25 -9.30 -2.41
C LEU A 49 -8.84 -7.88 -2.84
N VAL A 50 -9.75 -6.91 -2.76
CA VAL A 50 -9.44 -5.50 -3.02
C VAL A 50 -8.34 -5.02 -2.08
N LYS A 51 -8.47 -5.29 -0.77
CA LYS A 51 -7.43 -4.93 0.21
C LYS A 51 -6.11 -5.62 -0.08
N ALA A 52 -6.13 -6.92 -0.40
CA ALA A 52 -4.92 -7.66 -0.76
C ALA A 52 -4.19 -7.03 -1.97
N TYR A 53 -4.94 -6.61 -2.99
CA TYR A 53 -4.38 -5.91 -4.14
C TYR A 53 -3.65 -4.61 -3.74
N PHE A 54 -4.28 -3.78 -2.90
CA PHE A 54 -3.65 -2.56 -2.40
C PHE A 54 -2.40 -2.84 -1.55
N VAL A 55 -2.47 -3.81 -0.64
CA VAL A 55 -1.34 -4.17 0.23
C VAL A 55 -0.15 -4.66 -0.60
N VAL A 56 -0.39 -5.56 -1.55
CA VAL A 56 0.66 -6.10 -2.42
C VAL A 56 1.32 -5.01 -3.28
N ASN A 57 0.53 -4.13 -3.89
CA ASN A 57 1.07 -3.10 -4.80
C ASN A 57 1.82 -1.98 -4.07
N TYR A 58 1.35 -1.58 -2.88
CA TYR A 58 1.85 -0.38 -2.21
C TYR A 58 2.72 -0.64 -0.99
N PHE A 59 2.53 -1.76 -0.28
CA PHE A 59 3.33 -2.09 0.90
C PHE A 59 4.39 -3.15 0.62
N MET A 60 4.08 -4.17 -0.18
CA MET A 60 5.04 -5.25 -0.43
C MET A 60 6.13 -4.92 -1.46
N HIS A 61 6.07 -3.76 -2.13
CA HIS A 61 7.08 -3.31 -3.10
C HIS A 61 7.51 -4.43 -4.08
N ILE A 62 6.61 -5.33 -4.49
CA ILE A 62 6.96 -6.41 -5.44
C ILE A 62 7.54 -5.81 -6.73
N LYS A 63 7.10 -4.60 -7.11
CA LYS A 63 7.68 -3.86 -8.22
C LYS A 63 9.14 -3.41 -8.01
N SER A 64 9.61 -3.16 -6.80
CA SER A 64 11.03 -2.83 -6.57
C SER A 64 11.90 -4.08 -6.64
N LEU A 65 11.42 -5.22 -6.12
CA LEU A 65 12.12 -6.51 -6.23
C LEU A 65 12.29 -6.97 -7.68
N TRP A 66 11.34 -6.64 -8.55
CA TRP A 66 11.41 -6.91 -10.00
C TRP A 66 12.11 -5.78 -10.80
N SER A 67 12.42 -4.65 -10.16
CA SER A 67 13.10 -3.51 -10.79
C SER A 67 14.61 -3.48 -10.50
N GLU A 68 15.08 -4.22 -9.50
CA GLU A 68 16.50 -4.31 -9.15
C GLU A 68 17.28 -5.31 -10.02
N GLU A 69 16.61 -6.02 -10.94
CA GLU A 69 17.22 -7.04 -11.80
C GLU A 69 17.37 -6.61 -13.28
N GLU A 70 17.12 -5.34 -13.60
CA GLU A 70 17.29 -4.78 -14.96
C GLU A 70 18.40 -3.71 -15.02
N SER A 71 19.42 -3.79 -14.15
CA SER A 71 20.69 -3.07 -14.36
C SER A 71 21.66 -3.94 -15.16
N HIS A 72 21.42 -4.02 -16.47
CA HIS A 72 22.44 -4.39 -17.45
C HIS A 72 23.38 -3.20 -17.72
#